data_AF-A0A2V9G9X7-F1
#
_entry.id   AF-A0A2V9G9X7-F1
#
_cell.length_a   1.000
_cell.length_b   1.000
_cell.length_c   1.000
_cell.angle_alpha   90.00
_cell.angle_beta   90.00
_cell.angle_gamma   90.00
#
_symmetry.space_group_name_H-M   'P 1'
#
loop_
_entity.id
_entity.type
_entity.pdbx_description
1 polymer ?
#
loop_
_entity_poly.entity_id
_entity_poly.type
_entity_poly.pdbx_seq_one_letter_code
_entity_poly.pdbx_strand_id
1 'polypeptide(L)'
;RGGNDEMISAGLEALDWLGTIQRCEIKGHFVPIGSHGFYSRKTEKARFDQQPVEACAVVSACLQAYRATGRSRWRKEAWSAFNWFLGDNDLQIALYDHTTGGCRDGLHPDRANENQGAESTLSFLMALLEMRKLEAADVTESNSR
;
A
#
# COMPACT_ATOMS: atom_id res chain seq x y z
N ARG A 1 19.75 5.45 24.19
CA ARG A 1 19.58 6.09 22.87
C ARG A 1 19.75 5.11 21.70
N GLY A 2 20.54 4.02 21.80
CA GLY A 2 20.71 3.05 20.68
C GLY A 2 19.53 2.13 20.34
N GLY A 3 18.66 1.79 21.30
CA GLY A 3 17.55 0.84 21.02
C GLY A 3 16.50 1.33 20.03
N ASN A 4 16.31 2.66 19.89
CA ASN A 4 15.35 3.21 18.94
C ASN A 4 15.90 3.16 17.50
N ASP A 5 17.20 3.42 17.33
CA ASP A 5 17.84 3.46 16.02
C ASP A 5 17.94 2.05 15.41
N GLU A 6 18.21 1.02 16.22
CA GLU A 6 18.20 -0.38 15.78
C GLU A 6 16.80 -0.83 15.34
N MET A 7 15.76 -0.47 16.09
CA MET A 7 14.37 -0.78 15.73
C MET A 7 13.96 -0.09 14.42
N ILE A 8 14.32 1.19 14.25
CA ILE A 8 14.06 1.93 13.01
C ILE A 8 14.80 1.26 11.85
N SER A 9 16.07 0.89 12.03
CA SER A 9 16.86 0.23 10.98
C SER A 9 16.23 -1.09 10.55
N ALA A 10 15.85 -1.94 11.50
CA ALA A 10 15.20 -3.22 11.20
C ALA A 10 13.87 -3.05 10.47
N GLY A 11 13.04 -2.08 10.90
CA GLY A 11 11.78 -1.77 10.23
C GLY A 11 11.97 -1.27 8.79
N LEU A 12 12.96 -0.41 8.57
CA LEU A 12 13.29 0.08 7.24
C LEU A 12 13.84 -1.02 6.33
N GLU A 13 14.69 -1.91 6.85
CA GLU A 13 15.22 -3.06 6.09
C GLU A 13 14.11 -4.02 5.68
N ALA A 14 13.22 -4.37 6.61
CA ALA A 14 12.07 -5.22 6.32
C ALA A 14 11.13 -4.59 5.28
N LEU A 15 10.84 -3.29 5.41
CA LEU A 15 9.97 -2.57 4.48
C LEU A 15 10.61 -2.45 3.08
N ASP A 16 11.91 -2.19 3.00
CA ASP A 16 12.63 -2.11 1.72
C ASP A 16 12.58 -3.47 1.01
N TRP A 17 12.90 -4.55 1.73
CA TRP A 17 12.78 -5.92 1.23
C TRP A 17 11.36 -6.23 0.75
N LEU A 18 10.34 -5.93 1.55
CA LEU A 18 8.95 -6.20 1.19
C LEU A 18 8.52 -5.39 -0.05
N GLY A 19 8.94 -4.12 -0.14
CA GLY A 19 8.68 -3.27 -1.31
C GLY A 19 9.30 -3.81 -2.60
N THR A 20 10.47 -4.47 -2.53
CA THR A 20 11.04 -5.16 -3.71
C THR A 20 10.20 -6.37 -4.14
N ILE A 21 9.56 -7.05 -3.20
CA ILE A 21 8.76 -8.25 -3.47
C ILE A 21 7.39 -7.86 -4.03
N GLN A 22 6.76 -6.84 -3.45
CA GLN A 22 5.41 -6.37 -3.76
C GLN A 22 5.37 -5.42 -4.97
N ARG A 23 6.25 -5.64 -5.95
CA ARG A 23 6.32 -4.83 -7.18
C ARG A 23 6.26 -5.73 -8.39
N CYS A 24 5.47 -5.32 -9.39
CA CYS A 24 5.48 -5.94 -10.70
C CYS A 24 6.80 -5.63 -11.42
N GLU A 25 7.55 -6.66 -11.82
CA GLU A 25 8.85 -6.49 -12.49
C GLU A 25 8.75 -5.81 -13.86
N ILE A 26 7.63 -6.00 -14.56
CA ILE A 26 7.43 -5.48 -15.92
C ILE A 26 6.85 -4.07 -15.90
N LYS A 27 5.76 -3.87 -15.14
CA LYS A 27 4.98 -2.62 -15.14
C LYS A 27 5.33 -1.67 -14.00
N GLY A 28 6.01 -2.16 -12.95
CA GLY A 28 6.45 -1.35 -11.81
C GLY A 28 5.38 -1.00 -10.78
N HIS A 29 4.10 -1.33 -11.02
CA HIS A 29 3.00 -1.08 -10.09
C HIS A 29 3.08 -1.96 -8.85
N PHE A 30 2.39 -1.53 -7.78
CA PHE A 30 2.29 -2.27 -6.53
C PHE A 30 1.45 -3.55 -6.70
N VAL A 31 1.97 -4.66 -6.18
CA VAL A 31 1.34 -5.98 -6.21
C VAL A 31 1.42 -6.56 -4.80
N PRO A 32 0.37 -6.46 -3.98
CA PRO A 32 0.40 -7.08 -2.65
C PRO A 32 0.51 -8.61 -2.79
N ILE A 33 1.04 -9.25 -1.76
CA ILE A 33 1.07 -10.72 -1.72
C ILE A 33 -0.38 -11.18 -1.53
N GLY A 34 -0.87 -11.97 -2.46
CA GLY A 34 -2.21 -12.53 -2.41
C GLY A 34 -2.38 -13.54 -1.29
N SER A 35 -3.59 -13.68 -0.76
CA SER A 35 -3.91 -14.63 0.31
C SER A 35 -4.23 -16.05 -0.19
N HIS A 36 -4.26 -16.26 -1.52
CA HIS A 36 -4.37 -17.59 -2.14
C HIS A 36 -3.04 -18.35 -2.08
N GLY A 37 -2.58 -18.66 -0.88
CA GLY A 37 -1.27 -19.24 -0.60
C GLY A 37 -0.43 -18.33 0.30
N PHE A 38 0.87 -18.57 0.32
CA PHE A 38 1.83 -17.78 1.10
C PHE A 38 3.11 -17.61 0.30
N TYR A 39 3.80 -16.49 0.48
CA TYR A 39 5.15 -16.34 -0.03
C TYR A 39 6.16 -16.98 0.92
N SER A 40 6.49 -18.25 0.68
CA SER A 40 7.54 -18.97 1.40
C SER A 40 8.89 -18.80 0.73
N ARG A 41 9.97 -18.92 1.49
CA ARG A 41 11.35 -18.75 0.98
C ARG A 41 11.60 -19.70 -0.21
N LYS A 42 11.93 -19.14 -1.37
CA LYS A 42 12.17 -19.83 -2.67
C LYS A 42 10.92 -20.42 -3.34
N THR A 43 9.73 -19.99 -2.97
CA THR A 43 8.48 -20.35 -3.68
C THR A 43 8.02 -19.22 -4.58
N GLU A 44 7.08 -19.49 -5.47
CA GLU A 44 6.42 -18.43 -6.23
C GLU A 44 5.54 -17.57 -5.32
N LYS A 45 5.53 -16.26 -5.59
CA LYS A 45 4.71 -15.31 -4.83
C LYS A 45 3.24 -15.59 -5.12
N ALA A 46 2.43 -15.76 -4.08
CA ALA A 46 0.98 -15.75 -4.24
C ALA A 46 0.59 -14.39 -4.83
N ARG A 47 0.04 -14.41 -6.05
CA ARG A 47 -0.21 -13.18 -6.81
C ARG A 47 -1.63 -12.66 -6.66
N PHE A 48 -2.60 -13.52 -6.41
CA PHE A 48 -4.02 -13.18 -6.43
C PHE A 48 -4.73 -13.53 -5.11
N ASP A 49 -5.96 -13.06 -4.97
CA ASP A 49 -6.62 -12.81 -3.69
C ASP A 49 -5.88 -11.70 -2.92
N GLN A 50 -5.50 -10.66 -3.67
CA GLN A 50 -4.88 -9.45 -3.15
C GLN A 50 -5.90 -8.68 -2.31
N GLN A 51 -5.54 -8.27 -1.10
CA GLN A 51 -6.49 -7.70 -0.14
C GLN A 51 -6.24 -6.20 0.14
N PRO A 52 -7.31 -5.40 0.30
CA PRO A 52 -7.26 -4.01 0.75
C PRO A 52 -6.38 -3.74 1.98
N VAL A 53 -6.38 -4.64 2.96
CA VAL A 53 -5.63 -4.48 4.21
C VAL A 53 -4.12 -4.39 3.97
N GLU A 54 -3.59 -5.16 3.01
CA GLU A 54 -2.17 -5.14 2.63
C GLU A 54 -1.78 -3.78 2.04
N ALA A 55 -2.59 -3.27 1.10
CA ALA A 55 -2.35 -1.96 0.50
C ALA A 55 -2.40 -0.84 1.55
N CYS A 56 -3.38 -0.88 2.47
CA CYS A 56 -3.47 0.08 3.58
C CYS A 56 -2.25 0.01 4.52
N ALA A 57 -1.79 -1.20 4.84
CA ALA A 57 -0.62 -1.39 5.69
C ALA A 57 0.65 -0.82 5.05
N VAL A 58 0.85 -1.06 3.74
CA VAL A 58 2.01 -0.53 3.00
C VAL A 58 1.96 1.00 2.91
N VAL A 59 0.80 1.59 2.61
CA VAL A 59 0.62 3.06 2.65
C VAL A 59 1.07 3.60 4.01
N SER A 60 0.55 3.02 5.10
CA SER A 60 0.87 3.47 6.45
C SER A 60 2.36 3.30 6.78
N ALA A 61 2.95 2.15 6.47
CA ALA A 61 4.35 1.86 6.74
C ALA A 61 5.30 2.79 5.96
N CYS A 62 5.02 3.02 4.68
CA CYS A 62 5.81 3.92 3.85
C CYS A 62 5.72 5.37 4.35
N LEU A 63 4.56 5.85 4.77
CA LEU A 63 4.44 7.19 5.33
C LEU A 63 5.14 7.32 6.69
N GLN A 64 5.15 6.28 7.52
CA GLN A 64 5.97 6.27 8.74
C GLN A 64 7.47 6.27 8.42
N ALA A 65 7.92 5.49 7.44
CA ALA A 65 9.30 5.50 6.97
C ALA A 65 9.70 6.88 6.40
N TYR A 66 8.78 7.57 5.72
CA TYR A 66 8.99 8.95 5.29
C TYR A 66 9.19 9.87 6.50
N ARG A 67 8.31 9.83 7.50
CA ARG A 67 8.40 10.65 8.71
C ARG A 67 9.70 10.40 9.48
N ALA A 68 10.17 9.15 9.53
CA ALA A 68 11.39 8.77 10.22
C ALA A 68 12.67 9.17 9.47
N THR A 69 12.65 9.24 8.13
CA THR A 69 13.88 9.37 7.32
C THR A 69 13.95 10.60 6.44
N GLY A 70 12.83 11.29 6.19
CA GLY A 70 12.71 12.38 5.22
C GLY A 70 12.88 11.95 3.75
N ARG A 71 13.03 10.66 3.45
CA ARG A 71 13.34 10.18 2.09
C ARG A 71 12.08 10.10 1.23
N SER A 72 11.98 10.98 0.23
CA SER A 72 10.82 11.09 -0.67
C SER A 72 10.45 9.81 -1.43
N ARG A 73 11.37 8.86 -1.58
CA ARG A 73 11.07 7.53 -2.17
C ARG A 73 9.90 6.85 -1.47
N TRP A 74 9.80 6.96 -0.15
CA TRP A 74 8.73 6.32 0.61
C TRP A 74 7.36 6.93 0.32
N ARG A 75 7.29 8.24 -0.01
CA ARG A 75 6.04 8.84 -0.50
C ARG A 75 5.61 8.24 -1.84
N LYS A 76 6.57 7.96 -2.74
CA LYS A 76 6.28 7.32 -4.03
C LYS A 76 5.74 5.91 -3.83
N GLU A 77 6.33 5.15 -2.91
CA GLU A 77 5.83 3.81 -2.56
C GLU A 77 4.42 3.86 -1.96
N ALA A 78 4.15 4.81 -1.06
CA ALA A 78 2.82 5.00 -0.50
C ALA A 78 1.79 5.33 -1.59
N TRP A 79 2.12 6.20 -2.54
CA TRP A 79 1.25 6.49 -3.69
C TRP A 79 1.04 5.26 -4.59
N SER A 80 2.09 4.48 -4.86
CA SER A 80 1.98 3.25 -5.65
C SER A 80 1.01 2.26 -4.99
N ALA A 81 1.14 2.04 -3.68
CA ALA A 81 0.23 1.18 -2.93
C ALA A 81 -1.20 1.74 -2.86
N PHE A 82 -1.36 3.07 -2.73
CA PHE A 82 -2.68 3.70 -2.73
C PHE A 82 -3.37 3.60 -4.10
N ASN A 83 -2.63 3.78 -5.19
CA ASN A 83 -3.20 3.73 -6.55
C ASN A 83 -3.70 2.33 -6.92
N TRP A 84 -3.26 1.28 -6.24
CA TRP A 84 -3.81 -0.07 -6.38
C TRP A 84 -5.33 -0.10 -6.16
N PHE A 85 -5.85 0.65 -5.17
CA PHE A 85 -7.29 0.78 -4.93
C PHE A 85 -8.03 1.43 -6.10
N LEU A 86 -7.34 2.30 -6.82
CA LEU A 86 -7.88 3.10 -7.93
C LEU A 86 -7.71 2.41 -9.29
N GLY A 87 -7.11 1.22 -9.32
CA GLY A 87 -6.94 0.44 -10.53
C GLY A 87 -5.50 0.35 -11.05
N ASP A 88 -4.50 0.93 -10.39
CA ASP A 88 -3.10 0.67 -10.76
C ASP A 88 -2.63 -0.70 -10.21
N ASN A 89 -3.23 -1.75 -10.77
CA ASN A 89 -3.05 -3.14 -10.35
C ASN A 89 -3.02 -4.09 -11.56
N ASP A 90 -2.87 -5.39 -11.30
CA ASP A 90 -2.68 -6.40 -12.36
C ASP A 90 -3.81 -6.43 -13.41
N LEU A 91 -5.06 -6.13 -12.99
CA LEU A 91 -6.23 -6.19 -13.87
C LEU A 91 -6.69 -4.82 -14.38
N GLN A 92 -6.09 -3.74 -13.91
CA GLN A 92 -6.53 -2.38 -14.21
C GLN A 92 -7.98 -2.10 -13.78
N ILE A 93 -8.39 -2.69 -12.65
CA ILE A 93 -9.76 -2.59 -12.12
C ILE A 93 -9.73 -1.85 -10.78
N ALA A 94 -10.52 -0.79 -10.64
CA ALA A 94 -10.69 -0.12 -9.36
C ALA A 94 -11.39 -1.02 -8.34
N LEU A 95 -10.84 -1.07 -7.12
CA LEU A 95 -11.47 -1.73 -5.98
C LEU A 95 -12.36 -0.78 -5.18
N TYR A 96 -12.04 0.51 -5.16
CA TYR A 96 -12.92 1.52 -4.58
C TYR A 96 -14.02 1.91 -5.58
N ASP A 97 -15.27 1.86 -5.14
CA ASP A 97 -16.44 2.33 -5.88
C ASP A 97 -16.85 3.71 -5.35
N HIS A 98 -16.64 4.75 -6.16
CA HIS A 98 -16.99 6.12 -5.80
C HIS A 98 -18.51 6.38 -5.76
N THR A 99 -19.32 5.50 -6.37
CA THR A 99 -20.78 5.62 -6.44
C THR A 99 -21.41 5.13 -5.15
N THR A 100 -20.92 4.01 -4.61
CA THR A 100 -21.41 3.42 -3.35
C THR A 100 -20.63 3.91 -2.14
N GLY A 101 -19.39 4.35 -2.34
CA GLY A 101 -18.43 4.64 -1.27
C GLY A 101 -17.79 3.38 -0.65
N GLY A 102 -18.08 2.20 -1.17
CA GLY A 102 -17.54 0.93 -0.68
C GLY A 102 -16.22 0.55 -1.36
N CYS A 103 -15.50 -0.38 -0.74
CA CYS A 103 -14.30 -0.98 -1.33
C CYS A 103 -14.46 -2.49 -1.42
N ARG A 104 -14.13 -3.03 -2.59
CA ARG A 104 -14.14 -4.45 -2.90
C ARG A 104 -13.11 -5.23 -2.09
N ASP A 105 -13.47 -6.44 -1.68
CA ASP A 105 -12.69 -7.26 -0.74
C ASP A 105 -11.38 -7.83 -1.30
N GLY A 106 -11.17 -7.73 -2.60
CA GLY A 106 -9.89 -8.09 -3.19
C GLY A 106 -9.87 -8.20 -4.69
N LEU A 107 -8.71 -8.53 -5.21
CA LEU A 107 -8.45 -8.78 -6.63
C LEU A 107 -8.17 -10.26 -6.85
N HIS A 108 -9.10 -10.94 -7.50
CA HIS A 108 -8.97 -12.31 -7.98
C HIS A 108 -8.18 -12.33 -9.31
N PRO A 109 -7.81 -13.51 -9.85
CA PRO A 109 -7.05 -13.61 -11.11
C PRO A 109 -7.70 -12.97 -12.34
N ASP A 110 -9.02 -12.88 -12.36
CA ASP A 110 -9.82 -12.50 -13.52
C ASP A 110 -10.85 -11.38 -13.24
N ARG A 111 -11.03 -11.00 -11.97
CA ARG A 111 -12.05 -10.04 -11.55
C ARG A 111 -11.71 -9.39 -10.21
N ALA A 112 -12.41 -8.30 -9.89
CA ALA A 112 -12.47 -7.85 -8.51
C ALA A 112 -13.55 -8.64 -7.74
N ASN A 113 -13.37 -8.81 -6.44
CA ASN A 113 -14.38 -9.39 -5.56
C ASN A 113 -15.55 -8.40 -5.44
N GLU A 114 -16.77 -8.81 -5.80
CA GLU A 114 -17.94 -7.92 -5.72
C GLU A 114 -18.42 -7.65 -4.29
N ASN A 115 -17.95 -8.43 -3.31
CA ASN A 115 -18.22 -8.15 -1.90
C ASN A 115 -17.53 -6.84 -1.48
N GLN A 116 -18.26 -6.00 -0.75
CA GLN A 116 -17.77 -4.73 -0.21
C GLN A 116 -17.86 -4.76 1.32
N GLY A 117 -16.98 -5.53 1.95
CA GLY A 117 -16.92 -5.68 3.39
C GLY A 117 -16.48 -4.41 4.13
N ALA A 118 -16.77 -4.38 5.43
CA ALA A 118 -16.40 -3.27 6.30
C ALA A 118 -14.87 -3.10 6.40
N GLU A 119 -14.11 -4.20 6.46
CA GLU A 119 -12.64 -4.18 6.55
C GLU A 119 -12.02 -3.49 5.33
N SER A 120 -12.49 -3.84 4.14
CA SER A 120 -12.03 -3.32 2.86
C SER A 120 -12.31 -1.83 2.73
N THR A 121 -13.53 -1.44 3.07
CA THR A 121 -13.95 -0.04 3.06
C THR A 121 -13.14 0.77 4.07
N LEU A 122 -12.94 0.25 5.29
CA LEU A 122 -12.12 0.90 6.31
C LEU A 122 -10.65 1.01 5.88
N SER A 123 -10.10 -0.03 5.28
CA SER A 123 -8.73 -0.04 4.76
C SER A 123 -8.51 1.07 3.73
N PHE A 124 -9.43 1.21 2.78
CA PHE A 124 -9.37 2.31 1.82
C PHE A 124 -9.47 3.68 2.50
N LEU A 125 -10.44 3.88 3.40
CA LEU A 125 -10.64 5.16 4.09
C LEU A 125 -9.44 5.55 4.96
N MET A 126 -8.84 4.60 5.65
CA MET A 126 -7.63 4.82 6.45
C MET A 126 -6.45 5.24 5.55
N ALA A 127 -6.24 4.52 4.45
CA ALA A 127 -5.20 4.88 3.48
C ALA A 127 -5.45 6.29 2.90
N LEU A 128 -6.68 6.60 2.48
CA LEU A 128 -7.07 7.91 1.97
C LEU A 128 -6.79 9.02 2.99
N LEU A 129 -7.16 8.83 4.25
CA LEU A 129 -6.92 9.81 5.31
C LEU A 129 -5.41 10.08 5.51
N GLU A 130 -4.57 9.04 5.49
CA GLU A 130 -3.13 9.21 5.59
C GLU A 130 -2.55 9.98 4.39
N MET A 131 -3.00 9.68 3.17
CA MET A 131 -2.57 10.40 1.96
C MET A 131 -3.00 11.88 2.00
N ARG A 132 -4.23 12.17 2.46
CA ARG A 132 -4.72 13.56 2.62
C ARG A 132 -3.91 14.34 3.66
N LYS A 133 -3.54 13.72 4.78
CA LYS A 133 -2.68 14.35 5.80
C LYS A 133 -1.31 14.68 5.23
N LEU A 134 -0.74 13.81 4.39
CA LEU A 134 0.53 14.08 3.71
C LEU A 134 0.43 15.31 2.80
N GLU A 135 -0.61 15.37 1.96
CA GLU A 135 -0.85 16.51 1.06
C GLU A 135 -1.02 17.83 1.83
N ALA A 136 -1.80 17.81 2.91
CA ALA A 136 -2.03 19.00 3.74
C ALA A 136 -0.74 19.51 4.41
N ALA A 137 0.14 18.60 4.84
CA ALA A 137 1.45 18.96 5.38
C ALA A 137 2.34 19.64 4.33
N ASP A 138 2.34 19.14 3.09
CA ASP A 138 3.12 19.72 1.98
C ASP A 138 2.66 21.14 1.62
N VAL A 139 1.35 21.40 1.63
CA VAL A 139 0.78 22.74 1.41
C VAL A 139 1.19 23.70 2.53
N THR A 140 1.16 23.23 3.77
CA THR A 140 1.53 24.04 4.95
C THR A 140 3.02 24.42 4.90
N GLU A 141 3.90 23.48 4.56
CA GLU A 141 5.34 23.75 4.40
C GLU A 141 5.61 24.74 3.25
N SER A 142 4.90 24.60 2.13
CA SER A 142 5.07 25.48 0.96
C SER A 142 4.64 26.92 1.23
N ASN A 143 3.59 27.13 2.02
CA ASN A 143 3.12 28.46 2.41
C ASN A 143 3.97 29.14 3.49
N SER A 144 4.85 28.37 4.16
CA SER A 144 5.76 28.85 5.22
C SER A 144 7.16 29.23 4.72
N ARG A 145 7.45 28.99 3.44
CA ARG A 145 8.69 29.36 2.75
C ARG A 145 8.49 30.61 1.91
#